data_AF-A0A7S0TFF3-F1
#
_entry.id   AF-A0A7S0TFF3-F1
#
_cell.length_a   1.000
_cell.length_b   1.000
_cell.length_c   1.000
_cell.angle_alpha   90.00
_cell.angle_beta   90.00
_cell.angle_gamma   90.00
#
_symmetry.space_group_name_H-M   'P 1'
#
loop_
_entity.id
_entity.type
_entity.pdbx_description
1 polymer ?
#
loop_
_entity_poly.entity_id
_entity_poly.type
_entity_poly.pdbx_seq_one_letter_code
_entity_poly.pdbx_strand_id
1 'polypeptide(L)'
;AIRGRDDEDEDEDVDDAGPAKVDWEAIGESFAPWFLSVPSIQFLNGPLQHCGGNKRPEEQKKPRQIRQRKKFSIDAPVIQPKKIVKQKKEDKTETKSRVTHLQKVLRKVCEQKEGVNAFEFLINPNSYSQTIENLFDMSFIMKEGFAQMDVEETTQ
;
A
#
# COMPACT_ATOMS: atom_id res chain seq x y z
N ALA A 1 9.50 44.60 -49.37
CA ALA A 1 9.67 43.89 -50.65
C ALA A 1 9.72 42.40 -50.33
N ILE A 2 8.59 41.69 -50.47
CA ILE A 2 8.25 40.83 -51.63
C ILE A 2 9.25 39.68 -51.81
N ARG A 3 8.84 38.52 -51.25
CA ARG A 3 8.68 37.20 -51.89
C ARG A 3 9.72 36.80 -52.96
N GLY A 4 10.47 35.74 -52.65
CA GLY A 4 11.06 34.83 -53.62
C GLY A 4 10.90 33.41 -53.09
N ARG A 5 9.96 32.67 -53.69
CA ARG A 5 9.78 31.23 -53.56
C ARG A 5 10.42 30.66 -54.82
N ASP A 6 11.40 29.79 -54.66
CA ASP A 6 11.86 28.89 -55.71
C ASP A 6 11.72 27.47 -55.15
N ASP A 7 10.76 26.75 -55.72
CA ASP A 7 10.59 25.29 -55.71
C ASP A 7 11.61 24.77 -56.77
N GLU A 8 12.45 23.77 -56.53
CA GLU A 8 12.30 22.30 -56.69
C GLU A 8 13.73 21.75 -56.41
N ASP A 9 13.93 20.64 -55.70
CA ASP A 9 14.09 19.31 -56.31
C ASP A 9 13.95 18.21 -55.23
N GLU A 10 13.29 17.13 -55.62
CA GLU A 10 13.10 15.89 -54.87
C GLU A 10 14.42 15.11 -54.75
N ASP A 11 14.82 14.78 -53.53
CA ASP A 11 15.65 13.60 -53.26
C ASP A 11 14.95 12.80 -52.14
N GLU A 12 14.48 11.60 -52.48
CA GLU A 12 13.89 10.63 -51.56
C GLU A 12 14.96 10.10 -50.59
N ASP A 13 15.10 10.73 -49.43
CA ASP A 13 15.84 10.16 -48.32
C ASP A 13 14.98 9.12 -47.61
N VAL A 14 15.31 7.86 -47.88
CA VAL A 14 14.83 6.67 -47.17
C VAL A 14 15.18 6.83 -45.68
N ASP A 15 14.20 7.21 -44.87
CA ASP A 15 14.33 7.22 -43.41
C ASP A 15 14.49 5.78 -42.90
N ASP A 16 15.75 5.36 -42.78
CA ASP A 16 16.21 4.28 -41.90
C ASP A 16 15.73 4.60 -40.48
N ALA A 17 14.55 4.11 -40.13
CA ALA A 17 13.98 4.23 -38.79
C ALA A 17 14.75 3.33 -37.82
N GLY A 18 15.96 3.77 -37.46
CA GLY A 18 16.67 3.27 -36.29
C GLY A 18 15.78 3.30 -35.04
N PRO A 19 16.12 2.55 -33.97
CA PRO A 19 15.25 2.40 -32.81
C PRO A 19 14.88 3.77 -32.26
N ALA A 20 13.57 4.04 -32.19
CA ALA A 20 13.02 5.33 -31.79
C ALA A 20 13.76 5.87 -30.55
N LYS A 21 14.42 7.02 -30.72
CA LYS A 21 15.18 7.65 -29.64
C LYS A 21 14.20 8.23 -28.64
N VAL A 22 13.95 7.50 -27.55
CA VAL A 22 13.08 7.95 -26.46
C VAL A 22 13.77 9.06 -25.70
N ASP A 23 13.16 10.24 -25.67
CA ASP A 23 13.60 11.35 -24.83
C ASP A 23 13.05 11.19 -23.41
N TRP A 24 13.90 10.67 -22.53
CA TRP A 24 13.58 10.47 -21.12
C TRP A 24 13.43 11.78 -20.34
N GLU A 25 14.03 12.88 -20.81
CA GLU A 25 13.95 14.18 -20.14
C GLU A 25 12.57 14.79 -20.32
N ALA A 26 12.03 14.78 -21.55
CA ALA A 26 10.67 15.22 -21.83
C ALA A 26 9.59 14.39 -21.11
N ILE A 27 9.80 13.07 -21.00
CA ILE A 27 8.93 12.18 -20.21
C ILE A 27 9.06 12.54 -18.71
N GLY A 28 10.27 12.78 -18.23
CA GLY A 28 10.51 13.19 -16.85
C GLY A 28 9.77 14.48 -16.49
N GLU A 29 9.90 15.53 -17.31
CA GLU A 29 9.26 16.83 -17.07
C GLU A 29 7.73 16.75 -17.09
N SER A 30 7.16 16.01 -18.05
CA SER A 30 5.70 15.89 -18.19
C SER A 30 5.03 15.17 -17.01
N PHE A 31 5.71 14.19 -16.41
CA PHE A 31 5.17 13.41 -15.29
C PHE A 31 5.70 13.82 -13.91
N ALA A 32 6.75 14.66 -13.82
CA ALA A 32 7.31 15.17 -12.56
C ALA A 32 6.26 15.74 -11.57
N PRO A 33 5.23 16.49 -12.00
CA PRO A 33 4.22 17.01 -11.09
C PRO A 33 3.39 15.90 -10.40
N TRP A 34 3.27 14.73 -11.02
CA TRP A 34 2.46 13.62 -10.51
C TRP A 34 3.23 12.79 -9.47
N PHE A 35 4.56 12.76 -9.54
CA PHE A 35 5.42 12.16 -8.51
C PHE A 35 5.43 12.97 -7.20
N LEU A 36 5.16 14.28 -7.28
CA LEU A 36 5.06 15.16 -6.10
C LEU A 36 3.67 15.11 -5.44
N SER A 37 2.68 14.52 -6.12
CA SER A 37 1.32 14.38 -5.63
C SER A 37 1.04 12.92 -5.27
N VAL A 38 1.49 12.49 -4.10
CA VAL A 38 1.01 11.23 -3.52
C VAL A 38 -0.45 11.44 -3.08
N PRO A 39 -1.41 10.61 -3.53
CA PRO A 39 -2.77 10.69 -3.02
C PRO A 39 -2.72 10.53 -1.50
N SER A 40 -3.46 11.36 -0.76
CA SER A 40 -3.54 11.22 0.68
C SER A 40 -4.04 9.82 1.00
N ILE A 41 -3.21 9.02 1.66
CA ILE A 41 -3.58 7.68 2.10
C ILE A 41 -4.72 7.84 3.12
N GLN A 42 -5.96 7.59 2.68
CA GLN A 42 -7.14 7.59 3.56
C GLN A 42 -7.32 6.21 4.21
N PHE A 43 -6.32 5.71 4.96
CA PHE A 43 -6.47 4.46 5.73
C PHE A 43 -7.27 4.64 7.04
N LEU A 44 -8.07 5.71 7.15
CA LEU A 44 -8.90 5.94 8.32
C LEU A 44 -10.12 6.81 8.00
N ASN A 45 -10.87 6.46 6.95
CA ASN A 45 -12.30 6.75 7.02
C ASN A 45 -12.84 5.79 8.08
N GLY A 46 -12.79 6.23 9.34
CA GLY A 46 -13.40 5.55 10.47
C GLY A 46 -14.82 5.07 10.13
N PRO A 47 -15.36 4.13 10.92
CA PRO A 47 -16.47 3.29 10.51
C PRO A 47 -17.63 4.10 9.92
N LEU A 48 -17.85 3.89 8.61
CA LEU A 48 -19.08 4.12 7.85
C LEU A 48 -20.28 4.62 8.69
N GLN A 49 -20.43 5.93 8.88
CA GLN A 49 -21.70 6.57 9.29
C GLN A 49 -21.83 7.99 8.74
N HIS A 50 -22.23 8.10 7.46
CA HIS A 50 -23.26 9.05 6.95
C HIS A 50 -23.15 9.15 5.41
N CYS A 51 -23.47 8.06 4.71
CA CYS A 51 -24.09 8.19 3.40
C CYS A 51 -25.60 8.12 3.64
N GLY A 52 -26.20 9.26 3.96
CA GLY A 52 -27.64 9.35 4.17
C GLY A 52 -28.05 10.61 4.92
N GLY A 53 -28.47 11.64 4.17
CA GLY A 53 -29.36 12.68 4.67
C GLY A 53 -28.76 13.74 5.58
N ASN A 54 -28.74 14.97 5.04
CA ASN A 54 -28.92 16.23 5.76
C ASN A 54 -27.74 16.81 6.57
N LYS A 55 -27.27 17.94 6.02
CA LYS A 55 -26.61 19.08 6.66
C LYS A 55 -25.22 18.80 7.23
N ARG A 56 -24.19 19.12 6.45
CA ARG A 56 -22.90 19.52 7.02
C ARG A 56 -23.18 20.71 7.94
N PRO A 57 -22.85 20.67 9.23
CA PRO A 57 -22.75 21.90 10.00
C PRO A 57 -21.64 22.71 9.32
N GLU A 58 -21.94 23.95 8.91
CA GLU A 58 -20.92 24.93 8.57
C GLU A 58 -20.15 25.25 9.85
N GLU A 59 -19.17 24.41 10.20
CA GLU A 59 -18.15 24.80 11.15
C GLU A 59 -17.32 25.89 10.49
N GLN A 60 -17.55 27.11 10.96
CA GLN A 60 -16.77 28.29 10.63
C GLN A 60 -15.28 27.93 10.76
N LYS A 61 -14.59 27.86 9.62
CA LYS A 61 -13.14 27.65 9.59
C LYS A 61 -12.51 28.79 10.38
N LYS A 62 -12.05 28.49 11.60
CA LYS A 62 -11.29 29.45 12.39
C LYS A 62 -10.10 29.92 11.55
N PRO A 63 -9.80 31.23 11.48
CA PRO A 63 -8.69 31.73 10.69
C PRO A 63 -7.41 31.02 11.13
N ARG A 64 -6.67 30.50 10.16
CA ARG A 64 -5.43 29.75 10.37
C ARG A 64 -4.45 30.64 11.12
N GLN A 65 -4.25 30.39 12.42
CA GLN A 65 -3.25 31.13 13.19
C GLN A 65 -1.88 30.86 12.58
N ILE A 66 -1.22 31.93 12.13
CA ILE A 66 0.17 31.90 11.68
C ILE A 66 1.00 31.42 12.89
N ARG A 67 1.57 30.22 12.79
CA ARG A 67 2.46 29.69 13.83
C ARG A 67 3.69 30.59 13.89
N GLN A 68 3.84 31.35 14.98
CA GLN A 68 5.08 32.06 15.24
C GLN A 68 6.21 31.03 15.37
N ARG A 69 7.28 31.21 14.60
CA ARG A 69 8.49 30.37 14.73
C ARG A 69 9.06 30.61 16.13
N LYS A 70 9.05 29.57 16.97
CA LYS A 70 9.75 29.60 18.26
C LYS A 70 11.24 29.72 17.97
N LYS A 71 11.89 30.75 18.53
CA LYS A 71 13.35 30.81 18.59
C LYS A 71 13.79 29.69 19.54
N PHE A 72 14.54 28.72 19.03
CA PHE A 72 15.18 27.71 19.86
C PHE A 72 16.25 28.42 20.71
N SER A 73 16.09 28.40 22.04
CA SER A 73 17.17 28.72 22.97
C SER A 73 18.07 27.49 23.11
N ILE A 74 19.39 27.69 23.02
CA ILE A 74 20.40 26.62 23.02
C ILE A 74 20.55 25.98 24.40
N ASP A 75 20.07 26.65 25.47
CA ASP A 75 20.16 26.13 26.83
C ASP A 75 18.90 25.36 27.22
N ALA A 76 18.77 24.13 26.72
CA ALA A 76 17.86 23.14 27.29
C ALA A 76 18.64 22.23 28.25
N PRO A 77 18.16 21.98 29.48
CA PRO A 77 18.81 21.02 30.36
C PRO A 77 18.82 19.65 29.68
N VAL A 78 19.98 18.98 29.72
CA VAL A 78 20.17 17.63 29.19
C VAL A 78 19.29 16.66 29.99
N ILE A 79 18.07 16.42 29.49
CA ILE A 79 17.17 15.42 30.06
C ILE A 79 17.71 14.06 29.63
N GLN A 80 18.35 13.35 30.55
CA GLN A 80 18.71 11.96 30.32
C GLN A 80 17.44 11.12 30.10
N PRO A 81 17.37 10.30 29.03
CA PRO A 81 16.21 9.47 28.79
C PRO A 81 16.05 8.49 29.95
N LYS A 82 14.92 8.57 30.66
CA LYS A 82 14.54 7.57 31.66
C LYS A 82 14.52 6.22 30.94
N LYS A 83 15.33 5.27 31.41
CA LYS A 83 15.33 3.88 30.90
C LYS A 83 13.88 3.41 30.86
N ILE A 84 13.40 3.15 29.65
CA ILE A 84 12.11 2.53 29.41
C ILE A 84 12.22 1.15 30.04
N VAL A 85 11.73 1.01 31.27
CA VAL A 85 11.44 -0.30 31.85
C VAL A 85 10.57 -0.97 30.82
N LYS A 86 11.03 -2.09 30.26
CA LYS A 86 10.28 -2.88 29.28
C LYS A 86 8.96 -3.27 29.91
N GLN A 87 7.96 -2.40 29.80
CA GLN A 87 6.59 -2.77 29.99
C GLN A 87 6.35 -3.75 28.86
N LYS A 88 6.32 -5.04 29.23
CA LYS A 88 5.72 -6.12 28.46
C LYS A 88 4.23 -5.77 28.33
N LYS A 89 3.92 -4.70 27.59
CA LYS A 89 2.60 -4.55 27.02
C LYS A 89 2.58 -5.66 26.00
N GLU A 90 1.91 -6.74 26.36
CA GLU A 90 1.50 -7.73 25.40
C GLU A 90 0.72 -6.95 24.37
N ASP A 91 1.37 -6.59 23.28
CA ASP A 91 0.69 -6.25 22.06
C ASP A 91 -0.13 -7.52 21.77
N LYS A 92 -1.39 -7.51 22.21
CA LYS A 92 -2.48 -8.24 21.60
C LYS A 92 -2.61 -7.64 20.21
N THR A 93 -1.59 -7.88 19.40
CA THR A 93 -1.52 -7.46 18.02
C THR A 93 -2.73 -8.09 17.36
N GLU A 94 -3.46 -7.31 16.60
CA GLU A 94 -4.56 -7.74 15.76
C GLU A 94 -4.26 -9.08 15.06
N THR A 95 -2.99 -9.26 14.64
CA THR A 95 -2.41 -10.50 14.11
C THR A 95 -2.59 -11.72 15.01
N LYS A 96 -2.34 -11.65 16.33
CA LYS A 96 -2.54 -12.81 17.23
C LYS A 96 -4.00 -13.26 17.26
N SER A 97 -4.92 -12.29 17.27
CA SER A 97 -6.35 -12.60 17.22
C SER A 97 -6.70 -13.31 15.92
N ARG A 98 -6.20 -12.82 14.79
CA ARG A 98 -6.40 -13.43 13.46
C ARG A 98 -5.82 -14.83 13.36
N VAL A 99 -4.56 -15.02 13.77
CA VAL A 99 -3.90 -16.34 13.76
C VAL A 99 -4.67 -17.35 14.60
N THR A 100 -5.08 -16.98 15.83
CA THR A 100 -5.88 -17.87 16.68
C THR A 100 -7.27 -18.15 16.10
N HIS A 101 -7.86 -17.20 15.38
CA HIS A 101 -9.12 -17.39 14.67
C HIS A 101 -8.95 -18.38 13.50
N LEU A 102 -7.99 -18.14 12.62
CA LEU A 102 -7.70 -18.98 11.46
C LEU A 102 -7.40 -20.42 11.89
N GLN A 103 -6.61 -20.61 12.95
CA GLN A 103 -6.30 -21.92 13.52
C GLN A 103 -7.55 -22.65 14.05
N LYS A 104 -8.52 -21.92 14.64
CA LYS A 104 -9.79 -22.52 15.08
C LYS A 104 -10.64 -22.94 13.90
N VAL A 105 -10.69 -22.15 12.84
CA VAL A 105 -11.42 -22.50 11.61
C VAL A 105 -10.79 -23.72 10.95
N LEU A 106 -9.46 -23.73 10.81
CA LEU A 106 -8.71 -24.86 10.25
C LEU A 106 -9.01 -26.17 11.00
N ARG A 107 -8.95 -26.15 12.34
CA ARG A 107 -9.31 -27.33 13.16
C ARG A 107 -10.72 -27.82 12.88
N LYS A 108 -11.72 -26.94 12.86
CA LYS A 108 -13.11 -27.33 12.59
C LYS A 108 -13.33 -27.93 11.20
N VAL A 109 -12.62 -27.42 10.19
CA VAL A 109 -12.71 -27.94 8.83
C VAL A 109 -12.05 -29.32 8.75
N CYS A 110 -10.88 -29.50 9.37
CA CYS A 110 -10.16 -30.77 9.41
C CYS A 110 -10.74 -31.79 10.41
N GLU A 111 -11.67 -31.40 11.30
CA GLU A 111 -12.42 -32.38 12.11
C GLU A 111 -13.34 -33.25 11.24
N GLN A 112 -13.77 -32.73 10.08
CA GLN A 112 -14.71 -33.41 9.18
C GLN A 112 -14.03 -34.13 8.01
N LYS A 113 -12.74 -33.84 7.75
CA LYS A 113 -11.98 -34.33 6.59
C LYS A 113 -10.51 -34.47 6.97
N GLU A 114 -9.76 -35.34 6.30
CA GLU A 114 -8.32 -35.55 6.55
C GLU A 114 -7.43 -34.34 6.15
N GLY A 115 -8.03 -33.27 5.61
CA GLY A 115 -7.36 -32.03 5.25
C GLY A 115 -8.29 -31.07 4.50
N VAL A 116 -7.75 -29.96 4.04
CA VAL A 116 -8.45 -28.98 3.20
C VAL A 116 -7.56 -28.55 2.05
N ASN A 117 -8.16 -28.27 0.89
CA ASN A 117 -7.43 -27.63 -0.20
C ASN A 117 -6.96 -26.24 0.24
N ALA A 118 -5.64 -26.00 0.16
CA ALA A 118 -5.03 -24.77 0.64
C ALA A 118 -5.55 -23.52 -0.08
N PHE A 119 -5.82 -23.60 -1.38
CA PHE A 119 -6.33 -22.47 -2.17
C PHE A 119 -7.76 -22.13 -1.79
N GLU A 120 -8.63 -23.13 -1.65
CA GLU A 120 -10.02 -22.93 -1.22
C GLU A 120 -10.08 -22.36 0.20
N PHE A 121 -9.14 -22.73 1.07
CA PHE A 121 -9.07 -22.24 2.44
C PHE A 121 -8.50 -20.82 2.58
N LEU A 122 -7.45 -20.49 1.82
CA LEU A 122 -6.70 -19.24 2.02
C LEU A 122 -7.17 -18.10 1.12
N ILE A 123 -7.70 -18.39 -0.07
CA ILE A 123 -8.05 -17.36 -1.06
C ILE A 123 -9.42 -16.78 -0.80
N ASN A 124 -9.48 -15.44 -0.73
CA ASN A 124 -10.72 -14.69 -0.79
C ASN A 124 -10.90 -14.06 -2.19
N PRO A 125 -11.88 -14.50 -3.00
CA PRO A 125 -12.07 -14.00 -4.37
C PRO A 125 -12.48 -12.52 -4.41
N ASN A 126 -13.01 -11.99 -3.31
CA ASN A 126 -13.48 -10.62 -3.21
C ASN A 126 -12.44 -9.66 -2.61
N SER A 127 -11.31 -10.16 -2.08
CA SER A 127 -10.28 -9.32 -1.46
C SER A 127 -8.89 -9.94 -1.56
N TYR A 128 -8.05 -9.31 -2.36
CA TYR A 128 -6.62 -9.65 -2.47
C TYR A 128 -5.89 -9.45 -1.14
N SER A 129 -6.11 -8.31 -0.47
CA SER A 129 -5.46 -8.00 0.81
C SER A 129 -5.77 -9.07 1.86
N GLN A 130 -7.02 -9.51 1.96
CA GLN A 130 -7.41 -10.58 2.88
C GLN A 130 -6.71 -11.90 2.53
N THR A 131 -6.54 -12.22 1.24
CA THR A 131 -5.81 -13.42 0.80
C THR A 131 -4.35 -13.39 1.27
N ILE A 132 -3.67 -12.24 1.13
CA ILE A 132 -2.28 -12.09 1.58
C ILE A 132 -2.19 -12.16 3.11
N GLU A 133 -3.13 -11.55 3.83
CA GLU A 133 -3.16 -11.65 5.29
C GLU A 133 -3.44 -13.09 5.76
N ASN A 134 -4.34 -13.82 5.10
CA ASN A 134 -4.59 -15.24 5.39
C ASN A 134 -3.32 -16.08 5.19
N LEU A 135 -2.60 -15.85 4.09
CA LEU A 135 -1.33 -16.53 3.81
C LEU A 135 -0.27 -16.20 4.87
N PHE A 136 -0.17 -14.94 5.28
CA PHE A 136 0.74 -14.51 6.34
C PHE A 136 0.38 -15.16 7.68
N ASP A 137 -0.89 -15.18 8.05
CA ASP A 137 -1.36 -15.84 9.27
C ASP A 137 -1.08 -17.36 9.24
N MET A 138 -1.30 -18.00 8.08
CA MET A 138 -1.02 -19.42 7.88
C MET A 138 0.46 -19.76 8.10
N SER A 139 1.37 -18.86 7.71
CA SER A 139 2.81 -19.05 7.92
C SER A 139 3.18 -19.18 9.40
N PHE A 140 2.49 -18.46 10.30
CA PHE A 140 2.70 -18.62 11.75
C PHE A 140 2.17 -19.95 12.25
N ILE A 141 1.00 -20.37 11.77
CA ILE A 141 0.40 -21.66 12.15
C ILE A 141 1.32 -22.82 11.75
N MET A 142 1.89 -22.79 10.54
CA MET A 142 2.86 -23.80 10.08
C MET A 142 4.16 -23.72 10.88
N LYS A 143 4.69 -22.52 11.13
CA LYS A 143 5.91 -22.32 11.92
C LYS A 143 5.78 -22.85 13.34
N GLU A 144 4.60 -22.72 13.95
CA GLU A 144 4.31 -23.25 15.29
C GLU A 144 4.00 -24.76 15.30
N GLY A 145 3.94 -25.41 14.13
CA GLY A 145 3.70 -26.85 14.00
C GLY A 145 2.24 -27.26 14.14
N PHE A 146 1.30 -26.32 14.02
CA PHE A 146 -0.14 -26.60 14.13
C PHE A 146 -0.79 -26.98 12.79
N ALA A 147 -0.05 -26.89 11.69
CA ALA A 147 -0.50 -27.30 10.36
C ALA A 147 0.70 -27.67 9.48
N GLN A 148 0.43 -28.52 8.49
CA GLN A 148 1.36 -28.92 7.44
C GLN A 148 0.65 -28.78 6.09
N MET A 149 1.42 -28.55 5.03
CA MET A 149 0.93 -28.51 3.66
C MET A 149 1.75 -29.50 2.86
N ASP A 150 1.07 -30.49 2.29
CA ASP A 150 1.69 -31.47 1.41
C ASP A 150 1.43 -31.06 -0.04
N VAL A 151 2.49 -31.08 -0.84
CA VAL A 151 2.43 -30.77 -2.27
C VAL A 151 2.61 -32.08 -3.00
N GLU A 152 1.56 -32.52 -3.70
CA GLU A 152 1.69 -33.63 -4.65
C GLU A 152 2.47 -33.12 -5.86
N GLU A 153 3.73 -33.54 -6.01
CA GLU A 153 4.45 -33.39 -7.27
C GLU A 153 3.74 -34.27 -8.32
N THR A 154 2.83 -33.65 -9.07
CA THR A 154 2.33 -34.27 -10.28
C THR A 154 3.44 -34.19 -11.31
N THR A 155 4.30 -35.20 -11.34
CA THR A 155 5.26 -35.41 -12.44
C THR A 155 4.46 -35.52 -13.73
N GLN A 156 4.50 -34.47 -14.56
CA GLN A 156 4.07 -34.52 -15.96
C GLN A 156 5.28 -34.72 -16.86
#